data_AF-A0A7R9QIZ3-F1
#
_entry.id   AF-A0A7R9QIZ3-F1
#
_cell.length_a   1.000
_cell.length_b   1.000
_cell.length_c   1.000
_cell.angle_alpha   90.00
_cell.angle_beta   90.00
_cell.angle_gamma   90.00
#
_symmetry.space_group_name_H-M   'P 1'
#
loop_
_entity.id
_entity.type
_entity.pdbx_description
1 polymer ?
#
loop_
_entity_poly.entity_id
_entity_poly.type
_entity_poly.pdbx_seq_one_letter_code
_entity_poly.pdbx_strand_id
1 'polypeptide(L)'
;MCPKLNCTNQTTIAGSCCPVCSNQLGCYLEGDKKFHLAGSRWHPYLPPFGFDKCSLCTCLANSLTIQCERNIDCPALTCAEQEAYRENPMDCCKRCPNALPVKSIVSVDQLGDQRSIGGVLKSPHELMAVGGCKFRGRVYPNGDEWHPTVQPFGEVKCVKCRCKDGHSKCKRIICPKITACSIVINRNNECCPICADDMDGMMMKNQPENPVHNRKRGGKKRRRNNGRRALHRPIHKSEPIADKMVA
;
A
#
# COMPACT_ATOMS: atom_id res chain seq x y z
N MET A 1 -27.75 38.62 2.30
CA MET A 1 -28.66 37.88 3.21
C MET A 1 -27.82 37.05 4.15
N CYS A 2 -28.18 36.96 5.42
CA CYS A 2 -27.44 36.18 6.42
C CYS A 2 -27.96 34.73 6.52
N PRO A 3 -27.11 33.76 6.88
CA PRO A 3 -27.55 32.39 7.15
C PRO A 3 -28.47 32.35 8.38
N LYS A 4 -29.46 31.46 8.38
CA LYS A 4 -30.30 31.20 9.56
C LYS A 4 -29.47 30.50 10.64
N LEU A 5 -29.41 31.09 11.83
CA LEU A 5 -28.78 30.51 13.01
C LEU A 5 -29.81 29.76 13.86
N ASN A 6 -29.40 28.63 14.46
CA ASN A 6 -30.23 27.84 15.36
C ASN A 6 -29.66 27.90 16.79
N CYS A 7 -29.92 29.02 17.47
CA CYS A 7 -29.43 29.31 18.81
C CYS A 7 -30.27 30.37 19.52
N THR A 8 -30.36 30.27 20.85
CA THR A 8 -31.29 31.05 21.67
C THR A 8 -30.91 32.52 21.80
N ASN A 9 -29.61 32.83 21.85
CA ASN A 9 -29.08 34.18 21.94
C ASN A 9 -28.24 34.50 20.71
N GLN A 10 -28.44 35.66 20.12
CA GLN A 10 -27.69 36.16 18.96
C GLN A 10 -27.11 37.55 19.25
N THR A 11 -25.93 37.84 18.71
CA THR A 11 -25.18 39.08 18.94
C THR A 11 -24.48 39.51 17.66
N THR A 12 -24.46 40.81 17.37
CA THR A 12 -23.76 41.38 16.21
C THR A 12 -22.49 42.07 16.69
N ILE A 13 -21.35 41.75 16.07
CA ILE A 13 -20.06 42.35 16.41
C ILE A 13 -19.94 43.67 15.64
N ALA A 14 -19.32 44.70 16.23
CA ALA A 14 -19.13 45.99 15.55
C ALA A 14 -18.39 45.79 14.21
N GLY A 15 -19.00 46.21 13.10
CA GLY A 15 -18.48 46.01 11.74
C GLY A 15 -18.88 44.68 11.06
N SER A 16 -19.58 43.76 11.73
CA SER A 16 -20.05 42.52 11.10
C SER A 16 -21.38 42.70 10.37
N CYS A 17 -21.50 42.12 9.17
CA CYS A 17 -22.72 42.18 8.35
C CYS A 17 -23.83 41.22 8.82
N CYS A 18 -23.48 40.20 9.62
CA CYS A 18 -24.41 39.20 10.13
C CYS A 18 -24.23 38.96 11.64
N PRO A 19 -25.32 38.62 12.35
CA PRO A 19 -25.23 38.19 13.75
C PRO A 19 -24.57 36.82 13.88
N VAL A 20 -24.07 36.51 15.08
CA VAL A 20 -23.52 35.21 15.50
C VAL A 20 -24.23 34.73 16.77
N CYS A 21 -24.12 33.44 17.10
CA CYS A 21 -24.72 32.89 18.32
C CYS A 21 -23.93 33.29 19.56
N SER A 22 -24.56 33.91 20.54
CA SER A 22 -23.93 34.32 21.80
C SER A 22 -23.42 33.13 22.64
N ASN A 23 -23.97 31.93 22.42
CA ASN A 23 -23.51 30.68 23.05
C ASN A 23 -22.48 29.92 22.19
N GLN A 24 -22.10 30.43 21.02
CA GLN A 24 -20.97 29.92 20.26
C GLN A 24 -19.79 30.88 20.42
N LEU A 25 -19.22 30.84 21.62
CA LEU A 25 -17.95 31.48 21.92
C LEU A 25 -16.91 31.03 20.88
N GLY A 26 -16.03 31.94 20.49
CA GLY A 26 -15.10 31.73 19.41
C GLY A 26 -14.24 32.94 19.15
N CYS A 27 -13.32 32.80 18.20
CA CYS A 27 -12.27 33.75 17.91
C CYS A 27 -12.38 34.23 16.47
N TYR A 28 -12.23 35.53 16.24
CA TYR A 28 -12.15 36.09 14.89
C TYR A 28 -10.69 36.36 14.52
N LEU A 29 -10.22 35.84 13.39
CA LEU A 29 -8.86 36.05 12.90
C LEU A 29 -8.88 37.07 11.74
N GLU A 30 -8.31 38.25 11.96
CA GLU A 30 -8.26 39.29 10.92
C GLU A 30 -7.47 38.85 9.67
N GLY A 31 -6.46 37.99 9.85
CA GLY A 31 -5.61 37.49 8.77
C GLY A 31 -6.35 36.65 7.70
N ASP A 32 -7.30 35.80 8.11
CA ASP A 32 -8.13 34.99 7.20
C ASP A 32 -9.57 35.50 7.05
N LYS A 33 -9.93 36.56 7.80
CA LYS A 33 -11.24 37.20 7.88
C LYS A 33 -12.37 36.25 8.25
N LYS A 34 -12.11 35.28 9.13
CA LYS A 34 -13.08 34.27 9.55
C LYS A 34 -13.24 34.20 11.07
N PHE A 35 -14.46 33.80 11.45
CA PHE A 35 -14.80 33.42 12.81
C PHE A 35 -14.64 31.91 12.97
N HIS A 36 -13.98 31.50 14.05
CA HIS A 36 -13.64 30.12 14.38
C HIS A 36 -14.16 29.78 15.77
N LEU A 37 -14.81 28.62 15.92
CA LEU A 37 -15.46 28.23 17.18
C LEU A 37 -14.43 27.97 18.30
N ALA A 38 -14.80 28.19 19.55
CA ALA A 38 -14.03 27.80 20.73
C ALA A 38 -13.64 26.31 20.66
N GLY A 39 -12.36 26.01 20.89
CA GLY A 39 -11.78 24.67 20.78
C GLY A 39 -11.46 24.20 19.36
N SER A 40 -11.83 24.96 18.32
CA SER A 40 -11.49 24.60 16.93
C SER A 40 -10.01 24.83 16.61
N ARG A 41 -9.51 24.05 15.64
CA ARG A 41 -8.12 24.09 15.14
C ARG A 41 -8.13 24.17 13.61
N TRP A 42 -7.34 25.05 13.02
CA TRP A 42 -7.33 25.29 11.56
C TRP A 42 -5.98 25.77 11.05
N HIS A 43 -5.74 25.58 9.75
CA HIS A 43 -4.67 26.27 9.02
C HIS A 43 -5.19 27.63 8.52
N PRO A 44 -4.52 28.75 8.83
CA PRO A 44 -4.98 30.07 8.43
C PRO A 44 -4.83 30.28 6.93
N TYR A 45 -5.73 31.06 6.34
CA TYR A 45 -5.60 31.50 4.95
C TYR A 45 -4.84 32.84 4.89
N LEU A 46 -3.74 32.90 4.15
CA LEU A 46 -2.89 34.07 3.96
C LEU A 46 -3.00 34.54 2.49
N PRO A 47 -3.83 35.54 2.16
CA PRO A 47 -3.86 36.12 0.82
C PRO A 47 -2.52 36.77 0.48
N PRO A 48 -2.00 36.68 -0.77
CA PRO A 48 -2.54 35.94 -1.93
C PRO A 48 -2.13 34.46 -2.00
N PHE A 49 -1.35 33.95 -1.03
CA PHE A 49 -0.62 32.68 -1.13
C PHE A 49 -1.45 31.43 -0.85
N GLY A 50 -2.54 31.53 -0.07
CA GLY A 50 -3.45 30.43 0.22
C GLY A 50 -3.40 29.96 1.67
N PHE A 51 -3.77 28.70 1.93
CA PHE A 51 -3.70 28.13 3.28
C PHE A 51 -2.27 27.82 3.71
N ASP A 52 -1.84 28.35 4.85
CA ASP A 52 -0.55 28.02 5.45
C ASP A 52 -0.63 26.66 6.15
N LYS A 53 -0.24 25.61 5.42
CA LYS A 53 -0.15 24.25 5.96
C LYS A 53 0.99 24.08 6.97
N CYS A 54 1.83 25.08 7.25
CA CYS A 54 2.85 25.02 8.30
C CYS A 54 2.36 25.47 9.68
N SER A 55 1.32 26.30 9.75
CA SER A 55 0.86 26.89 11.00
C SER A 55 -0.49 26.31 11.39
N LEU A 56 -0.63 25.84 12.63
CA LEU A 56 -1.90 25.36 13.19
C LEU A 56 -2.40 26.37 14.22
N CYS A 57 -3.43 27.12 13.85
CA CYS A 57 -4.15 28.02 14.74
C CYS A 57 -5.18 27.25 15.55
N THR A 58 -5.32 27.59 16.83
CA THR A 58 -6.32 27.05 17.75
C THR A 58 -7.02 28.22 18.43
N CYS A 59 -8.35 28.19 18.49
CA CYS A 59 -9.14 29.12 19.30
C CYS A 59 -9.28 28.49 20.69
N LEU A 60 -8.58 29.03 21.68
CA LEU A 60 -8.57 28.45 23.02
C LEU A 60 -9.96 28.53 23.67
N ALA A 61 -10.51 27.40 24.09
CA ALA A 61 -11.90 27.32 24.55
C ALA A 61 -12.17 28.04 25.89
N ASN A 62 -11.12 28.31 26.66
CA ASN A 62 -11.16 28.98 27.96
C ASN A 62 -10.91 30.49 27.88
N SER A 63 -9.92 30.93 27.09
CA SER A 63 -9.52 32.35 26.97
C SER A 63 -10.10 33.07 25.75
N LEU A 64 -10.64 32.33 24.77
CA LEU A 64 -11.11 32.85 23.48
C LEU A 64 -10.04 33.65 22.72
N THR A 65 -8.78 33.29 22.94
CA THR A 65 -7.62 33.82 22.22
C THR A 65 -7.16 32.85 21.13
N ILE A 66 -6.61 33.41 20.05
CA ILE A 66 -6.05 32.62 18.95
C ILE A 66 -4.58 32.36 19.25
N GLN A 67 -4.19 31.10 19.28
CA GLN A 67 -2.81 30.65 19.39
C GLN A 67 -2.44 29.89 18.12
N CYS A 68 -1.51 30.43 17.33
CA CYS A 68 -1.01 29.81 16.11
C CYS A 68 0.42 29.33 16.31
N GLU A 69 0.64 28.03 16.13
CA GLU A 69 1.94 27.39 16.34
C GLU A 69 2.46 26.79 15.03
N ARG A 70 3.77 26.89 14.80
CA ARG A 70 4.46 26.25 13.67
C ARG A 70 5.10 24.93 14.10
N ASN A 71 4.33 24.12 14.80
CA ASN A 71 4.78 22.88 15.44
C ASN A 71 4.23 21.68 14.67
N ILE A 72 4.68 21.52 13.42
CA ILE A 72 4.33 20.38 12.58
C ILE A 72 5.48 19.41 12.53
N ASP A 73 5.24 18.21 13.04
CA ASP A 73 6.16 17.08 12.95
C ASP A 73 6.26 16.61 11.49
N CYS A 74 7.28 17.10 10.79
CA CYS A 74 7.62 16.60 9.47
C CYS A 74 8.37 15.26 9.56
N PRO A 75 8.07 14.30 8.66
CA PRO A 75 8.78 13.02 8.64
C PRO A 75 10.27 13.24 8.37
N ALA A 76 11.11 12.51 9.09
CA ALA A 76 12.56 12.55 8.91
C ALA A 76 12.95 12.20 7.46
N LEU A 77 13.84 13.00 6.89
CA LEU A 77 14.27 12.87 5.50
C LEU A 77 15.51 11.99 5.38
N THR A 78 15.52 11.12 4.37
CA THR A 78 16.61 10.18 4.07
C THR A 78 17.58 10.69 3.00
N CYS A 79 17.49 11.97 2.65
CA CYS A 79 18.26 12.66 1.62
C CYS A 79 18.79 13.99 2.15
N ALA A 80 19.72 14.62 1.43
CA ALA A 80 20.22 15.94 1.82
C ALA A 80 19.12 17.01 1.70
N GLU A 81 19.17 18.02 2.58
CA GLU A 81 18.20 19.14 2.62
C GLU A 81 18.12 19.94 1.31
N GLN A 82 19.20 19.91 0.52
CA GLN A 82 19.31 20.51 -0.81
C GLN A 82 18.58 19.71 -1.91
N GLU A 83 18.39 18.40 -1.73
CA GLU A 83 17.66 17.52 -2.65
C GLU A 83 16.17 17.41 -2.27
N ALA A 84 15.84 17.74 -1.03
CA ALA A 84 14.50 17.71 -0.48
C ALA A 84 13.62 18.84 -1.05
N TYR A 85 12.46 18.49 -1.59
CA TYR A 85 11.56 19.41 -2.29
C TYR A 85 10.13 19.34 -1.72
N ARG A 86 9.34 20.40 -1.91
CA ARG A 86 7.90 20.39 -1.66
C ARG A 86 7.17 20.03 -2.94
N GLU A 87 6.14 19.18 -2.88
CA GLU A 87 5.33 18.84 -4.07
C GLU A 87 4.52 20.05 -4.54
N ASN A 88 3.96 20.81 -3.60
CA ASN A 88 3.31 22.09 -3.83
C ASN A 88 3.99 23.19 -3.00
N PRO A 89 4.06 24.45 -3.46
CA PRO A 89 4.69 25.54 -2.70
C PRO A 89 4.16 25.73 -1.27
N MET A 90 2.87 25.43 -1.05
CA MET A 90 2.16 25.54 0.22
C MET A 90 2.22 24.27 1.10
N ASP A 91 2.92 23.21 0.70
CA ASP A 91 3.14 22.06 1.57
C ASP A 91 4.18 22.42 2.64
N CYS A 92 3.93 22.09 3.92
CA CYS A 92 4.91 22.45 4.94
C CYS A 92 6.18 21.60 4.84
N CYS A 93 5.99 20.29 4.86
CA CYS A 93 7.07 19.32 4.84
C CYS A 93 7.62 19.14 3.44
N LYS A 94 8.95 19.16 3.34
CA LYS A 94 9.66 18.65 2.17
C LYS A 94 9.56 17.12 2.13
N ARG A 95 9.85 16.53 0.98
CA ARG A 95 10.04 15.10 0.78
C ARG A 95 11.26 14.84 -0.09
N CYS A 96 11.83 13.66 0.04
CA CYS A 96 12.91 13.22 -0.84
C CYS A 96 12.38 12.82 -2.23
N PRO A 97 13.12 13.06 -3.33
CA PRO A 97 12.77 12.58 -4.68
C PRO A 97 12.50 11.08 -4.74
N ASN A 98 13.17 10.31 -3.87
CA ASN A 98 13.10 8.86 -3.80
C ASN A 98 12.75 8.38 -2.38
N ALA A 99 11.52 8.63 -1.94
CA ALA A 99 10.91 7.79 -0.91
C ALA A 99 10.64 6.39 -1.51
N LEU A 100 11.69 5.56 -1.54
CA LEU A 100 11.53 4.12 -1.67
C LEU A 100 10.81 3.61 -0.41
N PRO A 101 9.85 2.66 -0.52
CA PRO A 101 9.38 1.93 0.65
C PRO A 101 10.49 0.99 1.10
N VAL A 102 11.46 1.53 1.84
CA VAL A 102 12.52 0.75 2.50
C VAL A 102 11.83 -0.14 3.52
N LYS A 103 11.65 -1.42 3.17
CA LYS A 103 11.32 -2.44 4.16
C LYS A 103 12.50 -2.53 5.13
N SER A 104 12.31 -1.93 6.31
CA SER A 104 13.03 -2.17 7.56
C SER A 104 14.51 -2.55 7.40
N ILE A 105 15.37 -1.54 7.56
CA ILE A 105 16.82 -1.72 7.73
C ILE A 105 17.06 -2.72 8.87
N VAL A 106 17.80 -3.80 8.60
CA VAL A 106 18.51 -4.56 9.62
C VAL A 106 19.99 -4.26 9.46
N SER A 107 20.54 -3.48 10.39
CA SER A 107 21.97 -3.22 10.46
C SER A 107 22.69 -4.50 10.87
N VAL A 108 23.68 -4.91 10.08
CA VAL A 108 24.70 -5.87 10.51
C VAL A 108 26.06 -5.25 10.23
N ASP A 109 26.79 -4.99 11.30
CA ASP A 109 28.13 -4.41 11.26
C ASP A 109 29.19 -5.42 10.80
N GLN A 110 30.17 -4.88 10.08
CA GLN A 110 31.58 -5.31 10.01
C GLN A 110 32.01 -6.59 9.25
N LEU A 111 32.96 -6.32 8.33
CA LEU A 111 34.11 -7.12 7.89
C LEU A 111 33.91 -8.60 7.49
N GLY A 112 34.02 -8.85 6.19
CA GLY A 112 34.30 -10.17 5.62
C GLY A 112 34.44 -10.09 4.10
N ASP A 113 35.60 -10.48 3.56
CA ASP A 113 35.83 -10.50 2.12
C ASP A 113 34.99 -11.58 1.40
N GLN A 114 34.78 -11.35 0.10
CA GLN A 114 34.21 -12.27 -0.91
C GLN A 114 32.67 -12.32 -1.08
N ARG A 115 32.24 -11.52 -2.07
CA ARG A 115 31.18 -11.82 -3.06
C ARG A 115 29.74 -11.98 -2.56
N SER A 116 29.21 -10.92 -1.95
CA SER A 116 27.77 -10.67 -1.89
C SER A 116 27.26 -9.96 -3.15
N ILE A 117 26.14 -10.43 -3.72
CA ILE A 117 25.27 -9.61 -4.59
C ILE A 117 24.48 -8.64 -3.67
N GLY A 118 25.22 -7.69 -3.08
CA GLY A 118 24.68 -6.63 -2.24
C GLY A 118 24.55 -5.36 -3.08
N GLY A 119 23.32 -4.90 -3.27
CA GLY A 119 23.05 -3.71 -4.08
C GLY A 119 23.67 -2.46 -3.47
N VAL A 120 24.74 -1.95 -4.10
CA VAL A 120 25.23 -0.58 -3.90
C VAL A 120 24.03 0.38 -3.97
N LEU A 121 23.94 1.33 -3.05
CA LEU A 121 22.97 2.43 -3.10
C LEU A 121 23.33 3.38 -4.25
N LYS A 122 23.04 2.93 -5.47
CA LYS A 122 23.34 3.67 -6.70
C LYS A 122 22.55 4.97 -6.70
N SER A 123 23.26 6.08 -6.87
CA SER A 123 22.63 7.39 -7.04
C SER A 123 21.65 7.37 -8.23
N PRO A 124 20.64 8.27 -8.29
CA PRO A 124 19.73 8.32 -9.44
C PRO A 124 20.46 8.51 -10.78
N HIS A 125 21.60 9.20 -10.77
CA HIS A 125 22.47 9.37 -11.94
C HIS A 125 23.14 8.04 -12.35
N GLU A 126 23.66 7.29 -11.37
CA GLU A 126 24.29 5.99 -11.61
C GLU A 126 23.28 4.90 -12.03
N LEU A 127 22.06 4.93 -11.49
CA LEU A 127 20.96 4.07 -11.94
C LEU A 127 20.63 4.31 -13.41
N MET A 128 20.55 5.58 -13.85
CA MET A 128 20.36 5.93 -15.26
C MET A 128 21.56 5.46 -16.12
N ALA A 129 22.80 5.62 -15.63
CA ALA A 129 24.01 5.18 -16.33
C ALA A 129 24.08 3.65 -16.57
N VAL A 130 23.47 2.84 -15.70
CA VAL A 130 23.35 1.37 -15.89
C VAL A 130 22.06 0.92 -16.59
N GLY A 131 21.41 1.82 -17.33
CA GLY A 131 20.21 1.51 -18.13
C GLY A 131 18.90 1.57 -17.36
N GLY A 132 18.85 2.28 -16.23
CA GLY A 132 17.61 2.59 -15.52
C GLY A 132 16.72 3.57 -16.29
N CYS A 133 15.42 3.53 -16.00
CA CYS A 133 14.37 4.26 -16.71
C CYS A 133 13.78 5.37 -15.84
N LYS A 134 13.67 6.59 -16.38
CA LYS A 134 12.91 7.68 -15.74
C LYS A 134 11.45 7.64 -16.18
N PHE A 135 10.53 7.42 -15.25
CA PHE A 135 9.08 7.42 -15.51
C PHE A 135 8.34 8.28 -14.49
N ARG A 136 7.62 9.31 -14.96
CA ARG A 136 6.84 10.26 -14.14
C ARG A 136 7.61 10.83 -12.92
N GLY A 137 8.87 11.21 -13.15
CA GLY A 137 9.73 11.80 -12.12
C GLY A 137 10.46 10.80 -11.20
N ARG A 138 10.10 9.50 -11.22
CA ARG A 138 10.81 8.44 -10.50
C ARG A 138 11.81 7.73 -11.42
N VAL A 139 12.91 7.22 -10.86
CA VAL A 139 13.90 6.40 -11.57
C VAL A 139 13.74 4.95 -11.14
N TYR A 140 13.71 4.04 -12.11
CA TYR A 140 13.57 2.60 -11.91
C TYR A 140 14.82 1.89 -12.45
N PRO A 141 15.49 1.02 -11.68
CA PRO A 141 16.57 0.15 -12.15
C PRO A 141 16.24 -0.63 -13.44
N ASN A 142 17.27 -1.00 -14.20
CA ASN A 142 17.09 -1.86 -15.38
C ASN A 142 16.52 -3.23 -14.95
N GLY A 143 15.43 -3.68 -15.58
CA GLY A 143 14.73 -4.91 -15.25
C GLY A 143 13.55 -4.76 -14.28
N ASP A 144 13.42 -3.64 -13.57
CA ASP A 144 12.34 -3.42 -12.60
C ASP A 144 10.94 -3.47 -13.22
N GLU A 145 9.97 -3.93 -12.43
CA GLU A 145 8.54 -3.90 -12.77
C GLU A 145 7.71 -3.24 -11.67
N TRP A 146 6.78 -2.36 -12.06
CA TRP A 146 5.95 -1.61 -11.12
C TRP A 146 4.54 -1.37 -11.64
N HIS A 147 3.63 -1.00 -10.73
CA HIS A 147 2.34 -0.43 -11.08
C HIS A 147 2.43 1.11 -11.03
N PRO A 148 1.93 1.85 -12.04
CA PRO A 148 2.07 3.30 -12.07
C PRO A 148 1.05 3.97 -11.14
N THR A 149 1.51 4.99 -10.41
CA THR A 149 0.62 5.91 -9.69
C THR A 149 0.02 6.94 -10.65
N VAL A 150 -1.29 7.16 -10.55
CA VAL A 150 -2.05 8.19 -11.27
C VAL A 150 -2.82 8.99 -10.24
N GLN A 151 -2.47 10.26 -10.02
CA GLN A 151 -3.28 11.14 -9.16
C GLN A 151 -4.62 11.47 -9.85
N PRO A 152 -5.73 11.59 -9.10
CA PRO A 152 -5.88 11.37 -7.66
C PRO A 152 -6.04 9.89 -7.23
N PHE A 153 -6.18 8.97 -8.17
CA PHE A 153 -6.60 7.56 -7.95
C PHE A 153 -5.58 6.62 -7.29
N GLY A 154 -4.34 7.06 -7.07
CA GLY A 154 -3.30 6.23 -6.45
C GLY A 154 -2.69 5.21 -7.42
N GLU A 155 -2.32 4.02 -6.93
CA GLU A 155 -1.63 2.99 -7.70
C GLU A 155 -2.59 2.18 -8.60
N VAL A 156 -2.37 2.19 -9.92
CA VAL A 156 -3.24 1.51 -10.87
C VAL A 156 -2.79 0.07 -11.08
N LYS A 157 -3.31 -0.84 -10.26
CA LYS A 157 -3.01 -2.28 -10.27
C LYS A 157 -3.20 -2.96 -11.63
N CYS A 158 -4.10 -2.46 -12.49
CA CYS A 158 -4.31 -3.03 -13.84
C CYS A 158 -3.32 -2.58 -14.92
N VAL A 159 -2.31 -1.77 -14.59
CA VAL A 159 -1.21 -1.45 -15.51
C VAL A 159 0.08 -1.96 -14.88
N LYS A 160 0.86 -2.73 -15.63
CA LYS A 160 2.20 -3.17 -15.25
C LYS A 160 3.22 -2.54 -16.20
N CYS A 161 4.14 -1.77 -15.63
CA CYS A 161 5.26 -1.17 -16.33
C CYS A 161 6.53 -2.00 -16.07
N ARG A 162 7.42 -2.06 -17.06
CA ARG A 162 8.75 -2.67 -16.96
C ARG A 162 9.80 -1.71 -17.50
N CYS A 163 10.93 -1.59 -16.80
CA CYS A 163 12.12 -0.94 -17.30
C CYS A 163 12.98 -1.94 -18.07
N LYS A 164 13.41 -1.57 -19.27
CA LYS A 164 14.47 -2.29 -19.98
C LYS A 164 15.34 -1.31 -20.75
N ASP A 165 16.63 -1.30 -20.44
CA ASP A 165 17.70 -0.59 -21.17
C ASP A 165 17.34 0.89 -21.43
N GLY A 166 17.02 1.62 -20.36
CA GLY A 166 16.59 3.03 -20.37
C GLY A 166 15.13 3.27 -20.75
N HIS A 167 14.44 2.28 -21.32
CA HIS A 167 13.09 2.42 -21.86
C HIS A 167 12.03 1.78 -20.95
N SER A 168 11.10 2.58 -20.43
CA SER A 168 9.92 2.07 -19.72
C SER A 168 8.82 1.68 -20.71
N LYS A 169 8.31 0.44 -20.60
CA LYS A 169 7.14 -0.03 -21.35
C LYS A 169 6.03 -0.46 -20.40
N CYS A 170 4.85 0.14 -20.53
CA CYS A 170 3.67 -0.18 -19.74
C CYS A 170 2.64 -0.95 -20.57
N LYS A 171 2.06 -2.00 -19.98
CA LYS A 171 0.99 -2.81 -20.56
C LYS A 171 -0.17 -2.92 -19.58
N ARG A 172 -1.40 -2.98 -20.08
CA ARG A 172 -2.55 -3.39 -19.25
C ARG A 172 -2.44 -4.88 -18.95
N ILE A 173 -2.76 -5.28 -17.73
CA ILE A 173 -2.91 -6.69 -17.38
C ILE A 173 -4.19 -7.20 -18.06
N ILE A 174 -4.06 -8.33 -18.76
CA ILE A 174 -5.18 -9.03 -19.39
C ILE A 174 -5.66 -10.07 -18.41
N CYS A 175 -6.87 -9.90 -17.89
CA CYS A 175 -7.46 -10.85 -16.96
C CYS A 175 -8.06 -12.05 -17.71
N PRO A 176 -8.05 -13.25 -17.09
CA PRO A 176 -8.71 -14.42 -17.66
C PRO A 176 -10.21 -14.15 -17.83
N LYS A 177 -10.80 -14.64 -18.92
CA LYS A 177 -12.25 -14.59 -19.11
C LYS A 177 -12.90 -15.65 -18.23
N ILE A 178 -13.59 -15.19 -17.19
CA ILE A 178 -14.39 -16.04 -16.32
C ILE A 178 -15.74 -16.30 -17.02
N THR A 179 -16.01 -17.56 -17.39
CA THR A 179 -17.22 -17.96 -18.14
C THR A 179 -18.17 -18.87 -17.36
N ALA A 180 -17.68 -19.59 -16.35
CA ALA A 180 -18.44 -20.53 -15.54
C ALA A 180 -18.27 -20.17 -14.05
N CYS A 181 -19.06 -19.20 -13.58
CA CYS A 181 -18.90 -18.60 -12.26
C CYS A 181 -20.20 -17.94 -11.83
N SER A 182 -20.75 -18.32 -10.69
CA SER A 182 -22.04 -17.79 -10.21
C SER A 182 -21.91 -16.39 -9.61
N ILE A 183 -20.78 -16.09 -8.96
CA ILE A 183 -20.51 -14.80 -8.32
C ILE A 183 -19.05 -14.40 -8.60
N VAL A 184 -18.89 -13.28 -9.31
CA VAL A 184 -17.60 -12.68 -9.67
C VAL A 184 -17.25 -11.58 -8.67
N ILE A 185 -16.10 -11.70 -8.00
CA ILE A 185 -15.66 -10.77 -6.95
C ILE A 185 -14.47 -9.95 -7.46
N ASN A 186 -14.61 -8.61 -7.44
CA ASN A 186 -13.49 -7.70 -7.59
C ASN A 186 -12.92 -7.38 -6.20
N ARG A 187 -11.69 -7.81 -5.92
CA ARG A 187 -11.00 -7.45 -4.68
C ARG A 187 -10.39 -6.05 -4.77
N ASN A 188 -10.50 -5.27 -3.69
CA ASN A 188 -9.76 -4.02 -3.55
C ASN A 188 -8.25 -4.31 -3.65
N ASN A 189 -7.53 -3.49 -4.41
CA ASN A 189 -6.09 -3.61 -4.69
C ASN A 189 -5.64 -4.84 -5.53
N GLU A 190 -6.54 -5.58 -6.16
CA GLU A 190 -6.21 -6.53 -7.23
C GLU A 190 -6.69 -5.99 -8.59
N CYS A 191 -6.09 -6.46 -9.70
CA CYS A 191 -6.57 -6.07 -11.03
C CYS A 191 -7.71 -6.95 -11.54
N CYS A 192 -7.57 -8.26 -11.34
CA CYS A 192 -8.45 -9.23 -11.96
C CYS A 192 -9.52 -9.71 -10.97
N PRO A 193 -10.76 -9.88 -11.43
CA PRO A 193 -11.77 -10.54 -10.63
C PRO A 193 -11.42 -12.02 -10.45
N ILE A 194 -12.02 -12.61 -9.42
CA ILE A 194 -11.95 -14.04 -9.09
C ILE A 194 -13.36 -14.59 -8.82
N CYS A 195 -13.53 -15.91 -8.81
CA CYS A 195 -14.79 -16.51 -8.41
C CYS A 195 -14.93 -16.59 -6.89
N ALA A 196 -16.16 -16.50 -6.39
CA ALA A 196 -16.46 -16.78 -4.99
C ALA A 196 -16.05 -18.21 -4.59
N ASP A 197 -16.15 -19.16 -5.53
CA ASP A 197 -15.85 -20.58 -5.32
C ASP A 197 -14.35 -20.85 -5.11
N ASP A 198 -13.46 -19.95 -5.55
CA ASP A 198 -11.99 -20.07 -5.36
C ASP A 198 -11.53 -19.71 -3.93
N MET A 199 -12.42 -19.20 -3.08
CA MET A 199 -12.06 -18.68 -1.75
C MET A 199 -11.73 -19.78 -0.73
N ASP A 200 -12.36 -20.95 -0.83
CA ASP A 200 -12.27 -22.02 0.17
C ASP A 200 -10.87 -22.68 0.23
N GLY A 201 -10.13 -22.65 -0.89
CA GLY A 201 -8.81 -23.27 -1.01
C GLY A 201 -7.63 -22.46 -0.47
N MET A 202 -7.79 -21.18 -0.11
CA MET A 202 -6.66 -20.28 0.20
C MET A 202 -6.26 -20.23 1.68
N MET A 203 -7.05 -20.77 2.60
CA MET A 203 -6.70 -20.76 4.04
C MET A 203 -5.61 -21.78 4.42
N MET A 204 -5.26 -22.73 3.54
CA MET A 204 -4.39 -23.88 3.87
C MET A 204 -3.04 -23.89 3.14
N LYS A 205 -2.42 -22.73 2.91
CA LYS A 205 -1.07 -22.60 2.30
C LYS A 205 -0.10 -21.65 3.00
N ASN A 206 -0.36 -21.31 4.27
CA ASN A 206 0.58 -20.56 5.13
C ASN A 206 1.10 -21.44 6.28
N GLN A 207 1.72 -22.58 5.96
CA GLN A 207 2.48 -23.37 6.91
C GLN A 207 3.85 -23.70 6.30
N PRO A 208 4.98 -23.37 6.97
CA PRO A 208 6.30 -23.62 6.43
C PRO A 208 6.60 -25.13 6.39
N GLU A 209 6.94 -25.62 5.20
CA GLU A 209 7.21 -27.04 4.94
C GLU A 209 8.56 -27.45 5.55
N ASN A 210 8.54 -27.87 6.82
CA ASN A 210 9.71 -28.45 7.48
C ASN A 210 9.98 -29.88 6.96
N PRO A 211 11.21 -30.24 6.55
CA PRO A 211 11.51 -31.54 5.96
C PRO A 211 11.36 -32.71 6.96
N VAL A 212 10.31 -33.51 6.80
CA VAL A 212 10.03 -34.67 7.65
C VAL A 212 11.12 -35.74 7.47
N HIS A 213 11.98 -35.88 8.49
CA HIS A 213 12.96 -36.96 8.57
C HIS A 213 12.27 -38.32 8.76
N ASN A 214 12.35 -39.17 7.75
CA ASN A 214 11.70 -40.49 7.74
C ASN A 214 12.40 -41.51 8.65
N ARG A 215 12.06 -41.50 9.96
CA ARG A 215 12.54 -42.50 10.93
C ARG A 215 11.65 -43.74 10.95
N LYS A 216 12.06 -44.79 10.22
CA LYS A 216 11.54 -46.15 10.36
C LYS A 216 11.60 -46.61 11.83
N ARG A 217 10.46 -46.99 12.41
CA ARG A 217 10.40 -47.80 13.64
C ARG A 217 9.43 -48.96 13.45
N GLY A 218 9.94 -50.19 13.58
CA GLY A 218 9.16 -51.41 13.38
C GLY A 218 8.26 -51.75 14.57
N GLY A 219 7.09 -52.34 14.28
CA GLY A 219 6.16 -52.86 15.28
C GLY A 219 5.82 -54.32 15.03
N LYS A 220 6.20 -55.21 15.96
CA LYS A 220 5.86 -56.65 15.92
C LYS A 220 4.35 -56.85 16.02
N LYS A 221 3.72 -57.54 15.05
CA LYS A 221 2.33 -58.01 15.18
C LYS A 221 2.29 -59.46 15.69
N ARG A 222 1.48 -59.70 16.73
CA ARG A 222 1.33 -60.98 17.43
C ARG A 222 0.53 -61.99 16.60
N ARG A 223 0.89 -63.27 16.68
CA ARG A 223 0.09 -64.40 16.19
C ARG A 223 -1.16 -64.61 17.04
N ARG A 224 -2.29 -64.91 16.39
CA ARG A 224 -3.39 -65.72 16.95
C ARG A 224 -4.03 -66.50 15.80
N ASN A 225 -4.45 -67.74 16.04
CA ASN A 225 -4.75 -68.74 15.01
C ASN A 225 -6.07 -69.49 15.32
N ASN A 226 -7.04 -69.45 14.41
CA ASN A 226 -8.17 -70.39 14.19
C ASN A 226 -9.16 -69.74 13.18
N GLY A 227 -9.81 -70.44 12.24
CA GLY A 227 -9.67 -71.85 11.85
C GLY A 227 -10.59 -72.22 10.65
N ARG A 228 -10.13 -73.18 9.83
CA ARG A 228 -10.83 -74.10 8.88
C ARG A 228 -12.16 -73.70 8.19
N ARG A 229 -12.10 -73.58 6.85
CA ARG A 229 -12.79 -74.39 5.78
C ARG A 229 -12.51 -73.68 4.42
N ALA A 230 -11.88 -74.27 3.40
CA ALA A 230 -12.35 -75.34 2.50
C ALA A 230 -13.68 -74.96 1.82
N LEU A 231 -13.83 -74.83 0.50
CA LEU A 231 -12.94 -75.08 -0.66
C LEU A 231 -12.80 -73.76 -1.50
N HIS A 232 -12.45 -73.63 -2.79
CA HIS A 232 -12.17 -74.54 -3.92
C HIS A 232 -11.18 -73.87 -4.93
N ARG A 233 -10.81 -74.58 -6.00
CA ARG A 233 -10.11 -74.14 -7.25
C ARG A 233 -10.91 -74.73 -8.46
N PRO A 234 -10.59 -74.59 -9.77
CA PRO A 234 -9.58 -73.79 -10.48
C PRO A 234 -10.07 -73.19 -11.84
N ILE A 235 -9.14 -72.92 -12.78
CA ILE A 235 -9.30 -72.95 -14.27
C ILE A 235 -9.96 -71.68 -14.92
N HIS A 236 -9.45 -71.06 -16.00
CA HIS A 236 -8.15 -71.11 -16.73
C HIS A 236 -8.14 -70.04 -17.86
N LYS A 237 -6.95 -69.59 -18.32
CA LYS A 237 -6.64 -69.10 -19.70
C LYS A 237 -7.37 -67.81 -20.18
N SER A 238 -6.87 -67.00 -21.11
CA SER A 238 -5.57 -66.96 -21.83
C SER A 238 -5.37 -65.59 -22.52
N GLU A 239 -4.10 -65.17 -22.64
CA GLU A 239 -3.59 -64.23 -23.66
C GLU A 239 -3.84 -64.74 -25.11
N PRO A 240 -3.87 -63.89 -26.18
CA PRO A 240 -2.64 -63.21 -26.65
C PRO A 240 -2.72 -61.84 -27.38
N ILE A 241 -1.65 -61.07 -27.17
CA ILE A 241 -0.78 -60.34 -28.12
C ILE A 241 -1.17 -60.27 -29.63
N ALA A 242 -1.27 -59.04 -30.15
CA ALA A 242 -0.76 -58.53 -31.46
C ALA A 242 -0.96 -56.98 -31.44
N ASP A 243 -0.02 -56.06 -31.61
CA ASP A 243 1.21 -55.89 -32.44
C ASP A 243 0.95 -55.29 -33.85
N LYS A 244 1.93 -54.51 -34.35
CA LYS A 244 1.96 -53.49 -35.45
C LYS A 244 1.60 -52.06 -35.00
N MET A 245 2.51 -51.08 -34.98
CA MET A 245 3.51 -50.55 -35.95
C MET A 245 2.94 -49.64 -37.07
N VAL A 246 3.26 -48.35 -36.91
CA VAL A 246 3.84 -47.42 -37.90
C VAL A 246 3.20 -47.30 -39.29
N ALA A 247 2.61 -46.13 -39.55
CA ALA A 247 2.95 -45.23 -40.66
C ALA A 247 2.76 -43.78 -40.20
#